data_AF-A0A164K8P9-F1
#
_entry.id   AF-A0A164K8P9-F1
#
_cell.length_a   1.000
_cell.length_b   1.000
_cell.length_c   1.000
_cell.angle_alpha   90.00
_cell.angle_beta   90.00
_cell.angle_gamma   90.00
#
_symmetry.space_group_name_H-M   'P 1'
#
loop_
_entity.id
_entity.type
_entity.pdbx_description
1 polymer ?
#
loop_
_entity_poly.entity_id
_entity_poly.type
_entity_poly.pdbx_seq_one_letter_code
_entity_poly.pdbx_strand_id
1 'polypeptide(L)'
;MFLACQMADVDKMSLPVKLNLSVPAAQEWVGTRRKQLKPWFRFVQTSKFQSPSSVPALGARIVKNIDHFQSNYLCIFVVLILYCLLTSPLLLFAVGTSLGACALISRKNVDQKICVFGQEISLAQQYGLIAMVSLPLFYLAGAGSVVFWVLGASMFFIVLHASFYNNESPEESFELPIQQV
;
A
#
# COMPACT_ATOMS: atom_id res chain seq x y z
N MET A 1 -37.18 -9.12 -47.48
CA MET A 1 -36.18 -8.04 -47.43
C MET A 1 -35.82 -7.87 -45.96
N PHE A 2 -35.14 -8.86 -45.40
CA PHE A 2 -33.67 -8.92 -45.33
C PHE A 2 -33.18 -7.77 -44.45
N LEU A 3 -32.80 -8.07 -43.19
CA LEU A 3 -31.41 -8.35 -42.82
C LEU A 3 -30.50 -7.15 -43.10
N ALA A 4 -29.77 -6.74 -42.07
CA ALA A 4 -28.74 -5.69 -42.04
C ALA A 4 -29.21 -4.29 -41.61
N CYS A 5 -29.45 -4.11 -40.32
CA CYS A 5 -29.00 -2.88 -39.68
C CYS A 5 -28.57 -3.19 -38.23
N GLN A 6 -27.26 -3.37 -38.08
CA GLN A 6 -26.52 -3.26 -36.82
C GLN A 6 -26.84 -4.24 -35.67
N MET A 7 -26.73 -5.55 -35.95
CA MET A 7 -26.20 -6.51 -34.97
C MET A 7 -24.71 -6.72 -35.28
N ALA A 8 -23.84 -5.82 -34.84
CA ALA A 8 -22.40 -6.07 -34.68
C ALA A 8 -21.77 -4.82 -34.02
N ASP A 9 -20.95 -5.06 -33.00
CA ASP A 9 -19.97 -4.13 -32.43
C ASP A 9 -20.32 -3.31 -31.18
N VAL A 10 -20.99 -3.91 -30.19
CA VAL A 10 -20.86 -3.44 -28.79
C VAL A 10 -20.77 -4.64 -27.83
N ASP A 11 -19.92 -5.62 -28.12
CA ASP A 11 -19.76 -6.79 -27.22
C ASP A 11 -18.32 -7.29 -27.07
N LYS A 12 -17.35 -6.37 -27.15
CA LYS A 12 -15.94 -6.66 -26.85
C LYS A 12 -15.25 -5.50 -26.14
N MET A 13 -15.75 -5.17 -24.95
CA MET A 13 -14.89 -4.53 -23.94
C MET A 13 -15.04 -5.28 -22.62
N SER A 14 -14.80 -6.59 -22.70
CA SER A 14 -14.39 -7.39 -21.56
C SER A 14 -13.07 -6.81 -21.05
N LEU A 15 -13.13 -5.94 -20.04
CA LEU A 15 -11.99 -5.66 -19.18
C LEU A 15 -11.59 -6.99 -18.50
N PRO A 16 -10.44 -7.59 -18.83
CA PRO A 16 -10.01 -8.85 -18.22
C PRO A 16 -9.32 -8.55 -16.89
N VAL A 17 -9.97 -7.82 -15.99
CA VAL A 17 -9.46 -7.64 -14.64
C VAL A 17 -10.61 -7.81 -13.66
N LYS A 18 -11.06 -9.05 -13.54
CA LYS A 18 -11.63 -9.51 -12.27
C LYS A 18 -10.47 -9.51 -11.28
N LEU A 19 -10.30 -8.40 -10.54
CA LEU A 19 -9.48 -8.38 -9.33
C LEU A 19 -10.16 -9.27 -8.28
N ASN A 20 -10.04 -10.57 -8.48
CA ASN A 20 -10.34 -11.57 -7.48
C ASN A 20 -9.16 -11.53 -6.51
N LEU A 21 -9.14 -10.51 -5.65
CA LEU A 21 -8.31 -10.48 -4.46
C LEU A 21 -8.81 -11.63 -3.58
N SER A 22 -8.33 -12.83 -3.89
CA SER A 22 -8.72 -14.00 -3.15
C SER A 22 -8.25 -13.77 -1.72
N VAL A 23 -9.20 -13.70 -0.81
CA VAL A 23 -8.97 -13.73 0.63
C VAL A 23 -7.87 -14.75 0.98
N PRO A 24 -7.76 -15.96 0.38
CA PRO A 24 -6.62 -16.85 0.61
C PRO A 24 -5.26 -16.28 0.22
N ALA A 25 -5.10 -15.58 -0.91
CA ALA A 25 -3.82 -14.95 -1.27
C ALA A 25 -3.42 -13.84 -0.30
N ALA A 26 -4.40 -13.04 0.17
CA ALA A 26 -4.16 -12.05 1.22
C ALA A 26 -3.80 -12.72 2.56
N GLN A 27 -4.48 -13.81 2.94
CA GLN A 27 -4.19 -14.55 4.17
C GLN A 27 -2.82 -15.23 4.14
N GLU A 28 -2.43 -15.81 3.01
CA GLU A 28 -1.10 -16.39 2.80
C GLU A 28 -0.01 -15.31 2.83
N TRP A 29 -0.26 -14.16 2.19
CA TRP A 29 0.63 -13.01 2.26
C TRP A 29 0.79 -12.51 3.71
N VAL A 30 -0.32 -12.33 4.44
CA VAL A 30 -0.28 -11.93 5.86
C VAL A 30 0.43 -12.98 6.71
N GLY A 31 0.17 -14.26 6.49
CA GLY A 31 0.80 -15.36 7.21
C GLY A 31 2.31 -15.42 6.97
N THR A 32 2.73 -15.24 5.72
CA THR A 32 4.15 -15.18 5.33
C THR A 32 4.83 -13.95 5.93
N ARG A 33 4.18 -12.78 5.86
CA ARG A 33 4.69 -11.56 6.49
C ARG A 33 4.81 -11.70 8.00
N ARG A 34 3.83 -12.31 8.65
CA ARG A 34 3.84 -12.56 10.10
C ARG A 34 4.97 -13.50 10.53
N LYS A 35 5.29 -14.51 9.73
CA LYS A 35 6.45 -15.40 9.95
C LYS A 35 7.79 -14.71 9.70
N GLN A 36 7.82 -13.70 8.84
CA GLN A 36 8.99 -12.86 8.55
C GLN A 36 9.13 -11.65 9.49
N LEU A 37 8.20 -11.43 10.43
CA LEU A 37 8.36 -10.39 11.44
C LEU A 37 9.50 -10.80 12.37
N LYS A 38 10.65 -10.15 12.19
CA LYS A 38 11.77 -10.32 13.12
C LYS A 38 11.36 -9.75 14.48
N PRO A 39 11.82 -10.34 15.60
CA PRO A 39 11.45 -9.90 16.93
C PRO A 39 11.67 -8.38 17.09
N TRP A 40 10.60 -7.65 17.43
CA TRP A 40 10.64 -6.19 17.65
C TRP A 40 11.74 -5.76 18.62
N PHE A 41 12.06 -6.62 19.59
CA PHE A 41 13.14 -6.43 20.54
C PHE A 41 14.51 -6.23 19.87
N ARG A 42 14.79 -6.92 18.75
CA ARG A 42 16.04 -6.74 17.98
C ARG A 42 16.06 -5.43 17.20
N PHE A 43 14.90 -4.95 16.77
CA PHE A 43 14.76 -3.68 16.06
C PHE A 43 14.97 -2.48 16.98
N VAL A 44 14.48 -2.55 18.22
CA VAL A 44 14.61 -1.46 19.21
C VAL A 44 15.92 -1.55 20.01
N GLN A 45 16.79 -2.52 19.74
CA GLN A 45 18.03 -2.70 20.48
C GLN A 45 19.01 -1.54 20.18
N THR A 46 18.96 -0.50 21.02
CA THR A 46 19.76 0.72 20.91
C THR A 46 21.26 0.52 21.15
N SER A 47 21.65 -0.66 21.66
CA SER A 47 23.05 -1.03 21.89
C SER A 47 23.90 -1.09 20.62
N LYS A 48 23.29 -1.18 19.43
CA LYS A 48 24.01 -1.22 18.13
C LYS A 48 24.00 0.12 17.39
N PHE A 49 23.56 1.20 18.04
CA PHE A 49 23.58 2.53 17.43
C PHE A 49 25.00 3.07 17.47
N GLN A 50 25.61 3.23 16.29
CA GLN A 50 26.95 3.81 16.15
C GLN A 50 26.93 4.87 15.06
N SER A 51 27.63 5.97 15.30
CA SER A 51 27.77 7.02 14.29
C SER A 51 28.62 6.51 13.12
N PRO A 52 28.17 6.67 11.88
CA PRO A 52 28.90 6.19 10.71
C PRO A 52 30.21 6.94 10.51
N SER A 53 31.26 6.19 10.19
CA SER A 53 32.62 6.71 9.97
C SER A 53 32.81 7.33 8.58
N SER A 54 31.94 7.04 7.59
CA SER A 54 32.03 7.58 6.23
C SER A 54 30.70 7.52 5.44
N VAL A 55 30.48 8.49 4.54
CA VAL A 55 29.27 8.65 3.69
C VAL A 55 29.09 7.56 2.63
N PRO A 56 30.13 7.02 1.97
CA PRO A 56 29.98 5.90 1.04
C PRO A 56 29.56 4.60 1.75
N ALA A 57 30.06 4.36 2.96
CA ALA A 57 29.67 3.19 3.77
C ALA A 57 28.24 3.31 4.31
N LEU A 58 27.70 4.53 4.47
CA LEU A 58 26.33 4.78 4.90
C LEU A 58 25.30 4.22 3.92
N GLY A 59 25.48 4.42 2.61
CA GLY A 59 24.55 3.94 1.59
C GLY A 59 24.39 2.41 1.62
N ALA A 60 25.50 1.68 1.66
CA ALA A 60 25.50 0.22 1.75
C ALA A 60 24.84 -0.29 3.05
N ARG A 61 25.09 0.40 4.18
CA ARG A 61 24.45 0.09 5.47
C ARG A 61 22.93 0.28 5.41
N ILE A 62 22.46 1.38 4.83
CA ILE A 62 21.02 1.67 4.70
C ILE A 62 20.33 0.57 3.90
N VAL A 63 20.86 0.21 2.73
CA VAL A 63 20.28 -0.83 1.86
C VAL A 63 20.21 -2.17 2.59
N LYS A 64 21.31 -2.58 3.24
CA LYS A 64 21.38 -3.84 4.01
C LYS A 64 20.39 -3.88 5.16
N ASN A 65 20.24 -2.77 5.89
CA ASN A 65 19.30 -2.66 7.00
C ASN A 65 17.84 -2.62 6.54
N ILE A 66 17.54 -1.96 5.42
CA ILE A 66 16.21 -1.95 4.79
C ILE A 66 15.79 -3.38 4.44
N ASP A 67 16.68 -4.15 3.80
CA ASP A 67 16.39 -5.55 3.46
C ASP A 67 16.25 -6.41 4.73
N HIS A 68 17.13 -6.21 5.71
CA HIS A 68 17.11 -6.97 6.96
C HIS A 68 15.84 -6.77 7.81
N PHE A 69 15.27 -5.56 7.83
CA PHE A 69 14.10 -5.18 8.64
C PHE A 69 12.87 -4.78 7.82
N GLN A 70 12.78 -5.20 6.56
CA GLN A 70 11.71 -4.82 5.62
C GLN A 70 10.30 -4.95 6.24
N SER A 71 10.00 -6.08 6.88
CA SER A 71 8.68 -6.32 7.50
C SER A 71 8.38 -5.39 8.68
N ASN A 72 9.39 -4.99 9.45
CA ASN A 72 9.22 -4.06 10.57
C ASN A 72 8.98 -2.63 10.07
N TYR A 73 9.73 -2.20 9.05
CA TYR A 73 9.49 -0.91 8.40
C TYR A 73 8.13 -0.83 7.72
N LEU A 74 7.68 -1.92 7.09
CA LEU A 74 6.33 -2.01 6.53
C LEU A 74 5.26 -1.86 7.63
N CYS A 75 5.48 -2.45 8.80
CA CYS A 75 4.55 -2.29 9.93
C CYS A 75 4.51 -0.83 10.42
N ILE A 76 5.66 -0.17 10.58
CA ILE A 76 5.73 1.26 10.95
C ILE A 76 5.00 2.12 9.91
N PHE A 77 5.20 1.85 8.63
CA PHE A 77 4.50 2.54 7.54
C PHE A 77 2.97 2.39 7.65
N VAL A 78 2.47 1.18 7.89
CA VAL A 78 1.03 0.93 8.09
C VAL A 78 0.50 1.64 9.33
N VAL A 79 1.23 1.59 10.45
CA VAL A 79 0.85 2.30 11.69
C VAL A 79 0.79 3.81 11.45
N LEU A 80 1.75 4.36 10.69
CA LEU A 80 1.79 5.79 10.36
C LEU A 80 0.60 6.21 9.48
N ILE A 81 0.24 5.39 8.49
CA ILE A 81 -0.99 5.58 7.70
C ILE A 81 -2.20 5.63 8.64
N LEU A 82 -2.37 4.61 9.50
CA LEU A 82 -3.51 4.54 10.41
C LEU A 82 -3.55 5.74 11.37
N TYR A 83 -2.41 6.15 11.90
CA TYR A 83 -2.29 7.33 12.75
C TYR A 83 -2.73 8.62 12.01
N CYS A 84 -2.28 8.81 10.77
CA CYS A 84 -2.69 9.94 9.95
C CYS A 84 -4.19 9.91 9.60
N LEU A 85 -4.75 8.74 9.35
CA LEU A 85 -6.18 8.56 9.12
C LEU A 85 -6.99 8.92 10.38
N LEU A 86 -6.56 8.47 11.57
CA LEU A 86 -7.25 8.72 12.84
C LEU A 86 -7.17 10.19 13.28
N THR A 87 -6.04 10.85 13.02
CA THR A 87 -5.82 12.25 13.41
C THR A 87 -6.56 13.24 12.51
N SER A 88 -6.96 12.83 11.30
CA SER A 88 -7.70 13.66 10.35
C SER A 88 -9.19 13.29 10.31
N PRO A 89 -10.07 14.02 11.03
CA PRO A 89 -11.50 13.68 11.10
C PRO A 89 -12.20 13.76 9.73
N LEU A 90 -11.78 14.68 8.86
CA LEU A 90 -12.32 14.82 7.51
C LEU A 90 -11.95 13.62 6.62
N LEU A 91 -10.70 13.17 6.68
CA LEU A 91 -10.25 12.04 5.88
C LEU A 91 -10.84 10.73 6.37
N LEU A 92 -10.99 10.58 7.69
CA LEU A 92 -11.70 9.46 8.29
C LEU A 92 -13.16 9.41 7.85
N PHE A 93 -13.84 10.56 7.82
CA PHE A 93 -15.22 10.65 7.30
C PHE A 93 -15.29 10.30 5.81
N ALA A 94 -14.36 10.79 4.99
CA ALA A 94 -14.31 10.48 3.56
C ALA A 94 -14.09 8.97 3.30
N VAL A 95 -13.16 8.35 4.03
CA VAL A 95 -12.92 6.89 3.96
C VAL A 95 -14.14 6.12 4.46
N GLY A 96 -14.71 6.52 5.61
CA GLY A 96 -15.86 5.85 6.22
C GLY A 96 -17.10 5.89 5.34
N THR A 97 -17.41 7.05 4.74
CA THR A 97 -18.55 7.20 3.82
C THR A 97 -18.34 6.44 2.51
N SER A 98 -17.13 6.48 1.94
CA SER A 98 -16.79 5.73 0.71
C SER A 98 -16.86 4.21 0.94
N LEU A 99 -16.22 3.69 2.00
CA LEU A 99 -16.27 2.27 2.34
C LEU A 99 -17.67 1.83 2.75
N GLY A 100 -18.40 2.66 3.51
CA GLY A 100 -19.77 2.41 3.90
C GLY A 100 -20.69 2.30 2.68
N ALA A 101 -20.59 3.23 1.72
CA ALA A 101 -21.34 3.17 0.47
C ALA A 101 -20.98 1.91 -0.34
N CYS A 102 -19.69 1.61 -0.51
CA CYS A 102 -19.24 0.40 -1.19
C CYS A 102 -19.74 -0.89 -0.53
N ALA A 103 -19.72 -0.96 0.81
CA ALA A 103 -20.19 -2.12 1.57
C ALA A 103 -21.72 -2.27 1.48
N LEU A 104 -22.47 -1.18 1.57
CA LEU A 104 -23.92 -1.18 1.37
C LEU A 104 -24.29 -1.65 -0.03
N ILE A 105 -23.59 -1.15 -1.06
CA ILE A 105 -23.77 -1.58 -2.44
C ILE A 105 -23.39 -3.05 -2.62
N SER A 106 -22.26 -3.48 -2.05
CA SER A 106 -21.82 -4.88 -2.11
C SER A 106 -22.86 -5.82 -1.52
N ARG A 107 -23.38 -5.50 -0.33
CA ARG A 107 -24.41 -6.33 0.33
C ARG A 107 -25.70 -6.34 -0.48
N LYS A 108 -26.18 -5.17 -0.93
CA LYS A 108 -27.40 -5.09 -1.73
C LYS A 108 -27.31 -5.88 -3.03
N ASN A 109 -26.17 -5.85 -3.73
CA ASN A 109 -26.00 -6.62 -4.97
C ASN A 109 -25.92 -8.14 -4.75
N VAL A 110 -25.55 -8.61 -3.55
CA VAL A 110 -25.60 -10.04 -3.21
C VAL A 110 -27.05 -10.51 -3.02
N ASP A 111 -27.89 -9.67 -2.41
CA ASP A 111 -29.29 -10.02 -2.11
C ASP A 111 -30.27 -9.75 -3.28
N GLN A 112 -30.06 -8.68 -4.04
CA GLN A 112 -30.90 -8.25 -5.17
C GLN A 112 -30.05 -7.48 -6.19
N LYS A 113 -30.11 -7.85 -7.48
CA LYS A 113 -29.56 -6.98 -8.53
C LYS A 113 -30.31 -5.66 -8.51
N ILE A 114 -29.60 -4.54 -8.32
CA ILE A 114 -30.22 -3.21 -8.24
C ILE A 114 -30.73 -2.83 -9.64
N CYS A 115 -32.01 -3.04 -9.87
CA CYS A 115 -32.71 -2.58 -11.07
C CYS A 115 -33.34 -1.22 -10.78
N VAL A 116 -32.92 -0.19 -11.49
CA VAL A 116 -33.57 1.13 -11.48
C VAL A 116 -34.31 1.26 -12.81
N PHE A 117 -35.61 1.53 -12.77
CA PHE A 117 -36.43 1.77 -13.96
C PHE A 117 -36.53 0.60 -14.97
N GLY A 118 -36.37 -0.65 -14.50
CA GLY A 118 -36.43 -1.85 -15.35
C GLY A 118 -35.13 -2.20 -16.08
N GLN A 119 -34.05 -1.43 -15.87
CA GLN A 119 -32.73 -1.69 -16.43
C GLN A 119 -31.77 -2.13 -15.30
N GLU A 120 -31.02 -3.22 -15.50
CA GLU A 120 -30.00 -3.67 -14.54
C GLU A 120 -28.85 -2.65 -14.53
N ILE A 121 -28.66 -1.94 -13.41
CA ILE A 121 -27.51 -1.03 -13.25
C ILE A 121 -26.27 -1.90 -13.02
N SER A 122 -25.30 -1.82 -13.93
CA SER A 122 -24.03 -2.55 -13.81
C SER A 122 -23.27 -2.14 -12.55
N LEU A 123 -22.59 -3.10 -11.90
CA LEU A 123 -21.70 -2.83 -10.77
C LEU A 123 -20.68 -1.72 -11.07
N ALA A 124 -20.18 -1.66 -12.30
CA ALA A 124 -19.25 -0.63 -12.73
C ALA A 124 -19.84 0.78 -12.63
N GLN A 125 -21.13 0.95 -12.95
CA GLN A 125 -21.82 2.24 -12.83
C GLN A 125 -22.06 2.62 -11.36
N GLN A 126 -22.38 1.64 -10.52
CA GLN A 126 -22.60 1.87 -9.08
C GLN A 126 -21.31 2.32 -8.38
N TYR A 127 -20.20 1.62 -8.61
CA TYR A 127 -18.89 2.03 -8.10
C TYR A 127 -18.37 3.30 -8.76
N GLY A 128 -18.68 3.51 -10.05
CA GLY A 128 -18.36 4.75 -10.76
C GLY A 128 -19.04 5.97 -10.12
N LEU A 129 -20.30 5.86 -9.73
CA LEU A 129 -21.02 6.94 -9.04
C LEU A 129 -20.44 7.23 -7.66
N ILE A 130 -20.11 6.17 -6.88
CA ILE A 130 -19.39 6.35 -5.61
C ILE A 130 -18.04 7.04 -5.85
N ALA A 131 -17.28 6.60 -6.86
CA ALA A 131 -16.00 7.21 -7.21
C ALA A 131 -16.16 8.70 -7.56
N MET A 132 -17.17 9.06 -8.36
CA MET A 132 -17.42 10.45 -8.73
C MET A 132 -17.76 11.36 -7.54
N VAL A 133 -18.45 10.86 -6.51
CA VAL A 133 -18.75 11.63 -5.30
C VAL A 133 -17.59 11.61 -4.31
N SER A 134 -16.92 10.47 -4.17
CA SER A 134 -15.83 10.29 -3.22
C SER A 134 -14.55 11.01 -3.64
N LEU A 135 -14.23 11.09 -4.94
CA LEU A 135 -13.01 11.76 -5.41
C LEU A 135 -12.94 13.25 -5.03
N PRO A 136 -13.99 14.08 -5.27
CA PRO A 136 -14.02 15.45 -4.77
C PRO A 136 -13.92 15.53 -3.25
N LEU A 137 -14.56 14.61 -2.54
CA LEU A 137 -14.51 14.55 -1.07
C LEU A 137 -13.10 14.26 -0.56
N PHE A 138 -12.37 13.32 -1.18
CA PHE A 138 -10.98 13.01 -0.87
C PHE A 138 -10.03 14.16 -1.20
N TYR A 139 -10.29 14.88 -2.30
CA TYR A 139 -9.54 16.09 -2.65
C TYR A 139 -9.74 17.17 -1.59
N LEU A 140 -10.98 17.47 -1.20
CA LEU A 140 -11.32 18.42 -0.14
C LEU A 140 -10.76 18.01 1.23
N ALA A 141 -10.76 16.71 1.53
CA ALA A 141 -10.16 16.18 2.75
C ALA A 141 -8.62 16.23 2.76
N GLY A 142 -7.99 16.68 1.67
CA GLY A 142 -6.54 16.83 1.59
C GLY A 142 -5.79 15.50 1.47
N ALA A 143 -6.40 14.46 0.89
CA ALA A 143 -5.80 13.12 0.82
C ALA A 143 -4.40 13.12 0.18
N GLY A 144 -4.17 13.95 -0.84
CA GLY A 144 -2.86 14.09 -1.47
C GLY A 144 -1.78 14.58 -0.49
N SER A 145 -2.07 15.62 0.30
CA SER A 145 -1.15 16.14 1.31
C SER A 145 -0.81 15.09 2.36
N VAL A 146 -1.81 14.33 2.82
CA VAL A 146 -1.61 13.24 3.79
C VAL A 146 -0.72 12.14 3.23
N VAL A 147 -0.93 11.74 1.97
CA VAL A 147 -0.08 10.73 1.31
C VAL A 147 1.37 11.21 1.23
N PHE A 148 1.62 12.43 0.78
CA PHE A 148 2.98 12.98 0.73
C PHE A 148 3.62 13.09 2.11
N TRP A 149 2.85 13.49 3.13
CA TRP A 149 3.32 13.57 4.50
C TRP A 149 3.72 12.20 5.05
N VAL A 150 2.87 11.19 4.88
CA VAL A 150 3.13 9.82 5.34
C VAL A 150 4.35 9.23 4.62
N LEU A 151 4.47 9.43 3.30
CA LEU A 151 5.63 8.97 2.53
C LEU A 151 6.92 9.65 3.01
N GLY A 152 6.90 10.98 3.18
CA GLY A 152 8.06 11.72 3.67
C GLY A 152 8.48 11.33 5.08
N ALA A 153 7.52 11.29 6.02
CA ALA A 153 7.78 10.94 7.41
C ALA A 153 8.25 9.49 7.55
N SER A 154 7.64 8.53 6.84
CA SER A 154 8.10 7.14 6.85
C SER A 154 9.51 6.99 6.29
N MET A 155 9.80 7.62 5.14
CA MET A 155 11.15 7.59 4.56
C MET A 155 12.17 8.18 5.53
N PHE A 156 11.85 9.30 6.18
CA PHE A 156 12.71 9.91 7.19
C PHE A 156 12.99 8.97 8.37
N PHE A 157 11.97 8.40 9.00
CA PHE A 157 12.16 7.49 10.13
C PHE A 157 12.88 6.20 9.75
N ILE A 158 12.58 5.62 8.59
CA ILE A 158 13.22 4.40 8.09
C ILE A 158 14.69 4.67 7.81
N VAL A 159 15.01 5.73 7.05
CA VAL A 159 16.40 6.07 6.72
C VAL A 159 17.17 6.47 7.96
N LEU A 160 16.57 7.23 8.88
CA LEU A 160 17.19 7.57 10.16
C LEU A 160 17.52 6.30 10.94
N HIS A 161 16.57 5.39 11.12
CA HIS A 161 16.84 4.13 11.82
C HIS A 161 17.90 3.28 11.09
N ALA A 162 17.79 3.13 9.77
CA ALA A 162 18.70 2.33 8.96
C ALA A 162 20.12 2.91 8.90
N SER A 163 20.29 4.23 9.01
CA SER A 163 21.60 4.89 8.99
C SER A 163 22.36 4.69 10.31
N PHE A 164 21.64 4.66 11.42
CA PHE A 164 22.23 4.55 12.76
C PHE A 164 22.33 3.11 13.28
N TYR A 165 21.50 2.19 12.77
CA TYR A 165 21.56 0.78 13.17
C TYR A 165 22.77 0.09 12.53
N ASN A 166 23.76 -0.34 13.32
CA ASN A 166 24.89 -1.09 12.79
C ASN A 166 24.58 -2.60 12.75
N ASN A 167 24.27 -3.14 11.57
CA ASN A 167 24.32 -4.59 11.33
C ASN A 167 25.80 -4.96 11.13
N GLU A 168 26.47 -5.38 12.18
CA GLU A 168 27.74 -6.10 12.05
C GLU A 168 27.49 -7.45 11.36
N SER A 169 27.53 -7.45 10.04
CA SER A 169 27.82 -8.64 9.25
C SER A 169 29.34 -8.65 9.00
N PRO A 170 30.10 -9.62 9.50
CA PRO A 170 31.56 -9.71 9.32
C PRO A 170 32.04 -9.98 7.89
N GLU A 171 31.29 -9.63 6.85
CA GLU A 171 31.64 -9.97 5.46
C GLU A 171 31.35 -8.77 4.57
N GLU A 172 32.31 -8.43 3.71
CA GLU A 172 32.49 -7.19 2.91
C GLU A 172 33.40 -6.11 3.51
N SER A 173 34.21 -6.45 4.52
CA SER A 173 35.53 -5.84 4.60
C SER A 173 36.42 -6.49 3.53
N PHE A 174 36.82 -5.70 2.53
CA PHE A 174 38.08 -5.84 1.81
C PHE A 174 38.17 -6.96 0.75
N GLU A 175 37.63 -6.71 -0.43
CA GLU A 175 38.32 -7.08 -1.68
C GLU A 175 38.48 -5.82 -2.54
N LEU A 176 39.45 -4.98 -2.15
CA LEU A 176 40.16 -4.21 -3.16
C LEU A 176 41.23 -5.16 -3.71
N PRO A 177 41.23 -5.52 -5.00
CA PRO A 177 42.40 -6.16 -5.57
C PRO A 177 43.53 -5.13 -5.51
N ILE A 178 44.44 -5.32 -4.55
CA ILE A 178 45.77 -4.70 -4.60
C ILE A 178 46.41 -5.30 -5.85
N GLN A 179 46.35 -4.59 -6.97
CA GLN A 179 47.13 -4.94 -8.13
C GLN A 179 48.58 -4.56 -7.83
N GLN A 180 49.31 -5.49 -7.23
CA GLN A 180 50.76 -5.51 -7.25
C GLN A 180 51.21 -6.04 -8.60
N VAL A 181 51.65 -5.16 -9.51
CA VAL A 181 52.82 -5.31 -10.39
C VAL A 181 53.30 -3.90 -10.75
#